data_AF-A0A535FX27-F1
#
_entry.id   AF-A0A535FX27-F1
#
_cell.length_a   1.000
_cell.length_b   1.000
_cell.length_c   1.000
_cell.angle_alpha   90.00
_cell.angle_beta   90.00
_cell.angle_gamma   90.00
#
_symmetry.space_group_name_H-M   'P 1'
#
loop_
_entity.id
_entity.type
_entity.pdbx_description
1 polymer ?
#
loop_
_entity_poly.entity_id
_entity_poly.type
_entity_poly.pdbx_seq_one_letter_code
_entity_poly.pdbx_strand_id
1 'polypeptide(L)'
;MRRKGQKAQALIEMALLTPMIFMLLVFVFDLARAAYTWAAISEAVREGSRQSIVIGTTTQPGTKDTDVLGAVQVFGVNMTLNPVAGCYHGYSSGTATPAPAAGNTGYIYLVAPTAGQPNAPQGQSAVSPAETVSAGCNAVNIAPLGTYPLKVVIAYNFQPFTPFAQQFMPGGITMVASSTMNTEF
;
A
#
# COMPACT_ATOMS: atom_id res chain seq x y z
N MET A 1 -40.00 16.12 -51.19
CA MET A 1 -38.96 15.18 -50.73
C MET A 1 -38.98 15.12 -49.20
N ARG A 2 -39.16 13.92 -48.61
CA ARG A 2 -39.49 13.68 -47.19
C ARG A 2 -38.21 13.60 -46.34
N ARG A 3 -37.84 14.68 -45.63
CA ARG A 3 -36.66 14.73 -44.71
C ARG A 3 -36.88 14.08 -43.32
N LYS A 4 -37.97 13.31 -43.11
CA LYS A 4 -38.33 12.79 -41.76
C LYS A 4 -37.49 11.60 -41.27
N GLY A 5 -36.72 10.90 -42.12
CA GLY A 5 -35.94 9.70 -41.73
C GLY A 5 -34.54 9.96 -41.16
N GLN A 6 -33.89 11.08 -41.52
CA GLN A 6 -32.49 11.33 -41.14
C GLN A 6 -32.28 11.55 -39.63
N LYS A 7 -33.29 12.07 -38.92
CA LYS A 7 -33.22 12.29 -37.47
C LYS A 7 -33.32 11.00 -36.66
N ALA A 8 -34.08 10.01 -37.14
CA ALA A 8 -34.20 8.71 -36.47
C ALA A 8 -32.95 7.85 -36.67
N GLN A 9 -32.29 7.95 -37.82
CA GLN A 9 -31.04 7.26 -38.11
C GLN A 9 -29.89 7.73 -37.20
N ALA A 10 -29.70 9.05 -37.06
CA ALA A 10 -28.67 9.60 -36.18
C ALA A 10 -28.88 9.22 -34.69
N LEU A 11 -30.14 9.08 -34.26
CA LEU A 11 -30.48 8.58 -32.92
C LEU A 11 -30.04 7.12 -32.72
N ILE A 12 -30.22 6.27 -33.74
CA ILE A 12 -29.81 4.85 -33.68
C ILE A 12 -28.28 4.73 -33.71
N GLU A 13 -27.60 5.50 -34.57
CA GLU A 13 -26.13 5.51 -34.64
C GLU A 13 -25.52 5.94 -33.29
N MET A 14 -26.06 6.99 -32.66
CA MET A 14 -25.61 7.39 -31.33
C MET A 14 -25.94 6.34 -30.26
N ALA A 15 -27.13 5.73 -30.31
CA ALA A 15 -27.52 4.69 -29.35
C ALA A 15 -26.60 3.45 -29.41
N LEU A 16 -26.04 3.12 -30.57
CA LEU A 16 -25.11 2.00 -30.74
C LEU A 16 -23.68 2.32 -30.26
N LEU A 17 -23.22 3.56 -30.45
CA LEU A 17 -21.88 4.00 -30.00
C LEU A 17 -21.83 4.33 -28.51
N THR A 18 -22.94 4.83 -27.95
CA THR A 18 -23.08 5.22 -26.55
C THR A 18 -22.55 4.16 -25.56
N PRO A 19 -22.97 2.87 -25.61
CA PRO A 19 -22.47 1.87 -24.66
C PRO A 19 -20.95 1.65 -24.74
N MET A 20 -20.36 1.74 -25.95
CA MET A 20 -18.91 1.60 -26.13
C MET A 20 -18.15 2.79 -25.51
N ILE A 21 -18.65 4.01 -25.73
CA ILE A 21 -18.08 5.22 -25.14
C ILE A 21 -18.19 5.18 -23.61
N PHE A 22 -19.34 4.76 -23.07
CA PHE A 22 -19.51 4.59 -21.63
C PHE A 22 -18.56 3.54 -21.05
N MET A 23 -18.37 2.38 -21.70
CA MET A 23 -17.38 1.39 -21.26
C MET A 23 -15.96 1.97 -21.24
N LEU A 24 -15.60 2.76 -22.26
CA LEU A 24 -14.29 3.42 -22.31
C LEU A 24 -14.13 4.45 -21.19
N LEU A 25 -15.14 5.27 -20.92
CA LEU A 25 -15.10 6.24 -19.81
C LEU A 25 -14.96 5.53 -18.46
N VAL A 26 -15.72 4.45 -18.27
CA VAL A 26 -15.71 3.64 -17.04
C VAL A 26 -14.35 2.95 -16.85
N PHE A 27 -13.70 2.50 -17.93
CA PHE A 27 -12.32 2.01 -17.89
C PHE A 27 -11.31 3.10 -17.49
N VAL A 28 -11.45 4.32 -18.01
CA VAL A 28 -10.59 5.45 -17.62
C VAL A 28 -10.70 5.75 -16.12
N PHE A 29 -11.88 5.60 -15.52
CA PHE A 29 -12.04 5.76 -14.06
C PHE A 29 -11.25 4.72 -13.26
N ASP A 30 -11.16 3.46 -13.71
CA ASP A 30 -10.31 2.46 -13.04
C ASP A 30 -8.83 2.84 -13.12
N LEU A 31 -8.36 3.35 -14.27
CA LEU A 31 -6.97 3.83 -14.43
C LEU A 31 -6.68 5.04 -13.54
N ALA A 32 -7.61 6.00 -13.47
CA ALA A 32 -7.49 7.14 -12.58
C ALA A 32 -7.41 6.70 -11.11
N ARG A 33 -8.23 5.71 -10.70
CA ARG A 33 -8.16 5.15 -9.34
C ARG A 33 -6.85 4.42 -9.08
N ALA A 34 -6.34 3.67 -10.06
CA ALA A 34 -5.04 3.01 -9.95
C ALA A 34 -3.90 4.02 -9.75
N ALA A 35 -3.88 5.09 -10.54
CA ALA A 35 -2.88 6.17 -10.40
C ALA A 35 -2.98 6.90 -9.06
N TYR A 36 -4.20 7.20 -8.60
CA TYR A 36 -4.43 7.76 -7.27
C TYR A 36 -3.93 6.84 -6.17
N THR A 37 -4.26 5.55 -6.24
CA THR A 37 -3.84 4.54 -5.26
C THR A 37 -2.31 4.48 -5.19
N TRP A 38 -1.63 4.44 -6.34
CA TRP A 38 -0.17 4.45 -6.40
C TRP A 38 0.46 5.68 -5.75
N ALA A 39 -0.07 6.88 -6.05
CA ALA A 39 0.41 8.12 -5.45
C ALA A 39 0.21 8.11 -3.93
N ALA A 40 -0.97 7.71 -3.47
CA ALA A 40 -1.30 7.70 -2.06
C ALA A 40 -0.44 6.68 -1.27
N ILE A 41 -0.25 5.44 -1.75
CA ILE A 41 0.63 4.48 -1.06
C ILE A 41 2.10 4.92 -1.08
N SER A 42 2.53 5.63 -2.12
CA SER A 42 3.89 6.15 -2.24
C SER A 42 4.18 7.24 -1.21
N GLU A 43 3.23 8.14 -0.98
CA GLU A 43 3.36 9.15 0.07
C GLU A 43 3.24 8.54 1.47
N ALA A 44 2.34 7.58 1.65
CA ALA A 44 2.18 6.87 2.92
C ALA A 44 3.47 6.17 3.37
N VAL A 45 4.17 5.45 2.48
CA VAL A 45 5.46 4.82 2.84
C VAL A 45 6.54 5.84 3.15
N ARG A 46 6.57 6.99 2.47
CA ARG A 46 7.56 8.06 2.69
C ARG A 46 7.38 8.70 4.05
N GLU A 47 6.14 8.94 4.45
CA GLU A 47 5.89 9.53 5.76
C GLU A 47 6.07 8.51 6.89
N GLY A 48 5.65 7.25 6.66
CA GLY A 48 5.97 6.16 7.58
C GLY A 48 7.48 6.02 7.83
N SER A 49 8.29 6.05 6.77
CA SER A 49 9.73 5.96 6.91
C SER A 49 10.34 7.19 7.61
N ARG A 50 9.81 8.40 7.41
CA ARG A 50 10.19 9.60 8.19
C ARG A 50 9.94 9.43 9.68
N GLN A 51 8.80 8.87 10.06
CA GLN A 51 8.51 8.65 11.48
C GLN A 51 9.42 7.58 12.10
N SER A 52 9.84 6.58 11.31
CA SER A 52 10.67 5.47 11.79
C SER A 52 12.07 5.88 12.28
N ILE A 53 12.57 7.04 11.85
CA ILE A 53 13.91 7.53 12.17
C ILE A 53 13.94 8.55 13.32
N VAL A 54 12.82 8.79 13.99
CA VAL A 54 12.76 9.75 15.10
C VAL A 54 13.35 9.15 16.38
N ILE A 55 14.29 9.88 16.98
CA ILE A 55 15.08 9.48 18.15
C ILE A 55 14.33 9.79 19.44
N GLY A 56 14.40 8.85 20.39
CA GLY A 56 13.96 9.09 21.76
C GLY A 56 15.00 9.88 22.55
N THR A 57 14.53 10.78 23.41
CA THR A 57 15.37 11.44 24.42
C THR A 57 15.21 10.75 25.77
N THR A 58 15.94 11.22 26.79
CA THR A 58 15.77 10.75 28.17
C THR A 58 14.38 11.00 28.75
N THR A 59 13.60 11.93 28.15
CA THR A 59 12.26 12.32 28.60
C THR A 59 11.14 11.84 27.67
N GLN A 60 11.46 11.40 26.46
CA GLN A 60 10.49 10.90 25.49
C GLN A 60 11.01 9.62 24.83
N PRO A 61 10.29 8.48 24.92
CA PRO A 61 10.69 7.27 24.21
C PRO A 61 10.71 7.54 22.69
N GLY A 62 11.63 6.88 21.99
CA GLY A 62 11.71 6.96 20.54
C GLY A 62 10.47 6.40 19.87
N THR A 63 10.39 6.57 18.55
CA THR A 63 9.28 6.01 17.76
C THR A 63 9.16 4.50 17.99
N LYS A 64 7.93 4.01 18.02
CA LYS A 64 7.54 2.59 17.99
C LYS A 64 6.91 2.24 16.66
N ASP A 65 6.76 0.94 16.40
CA ASP A 65 6.10 0.47 15.17
C ASP A 65 4.69 1.06 15.02
N THR A 66 3.96 1.20 16.13
CA THR A 66 2.59 1.77 16.12
C THR A 66 2.54 3.21 15.64
N ASP A 67 3.59 4.00 15.88
CA ASP A 67 3.62 5.40 15.43
C ASP A 67 3.90 5.46 13.92
N VAL A 68 4.79 4.59 13.42
CA VAL A 68 5.01 4.39 11.98
C VAL A 68 3.74 3.93 11.29
N LEU A 69 3.04 2.94 11.85
CA LEU A 69 1.77 2.44 11.33
C LEU A 69 0.71 3.53 11.30
N GLY A 70 0.58 4.30 12.39
CA GLY A 70 -0.34 5.43 12.47
C GLY A 70 -0.05 6.48 11.39
N ALA A 71 1.22 6.80 11.16
CA ALA A 71 1.60 7.72 10.09
C ALA A 71 1.28 7.18 8.70
N VAL A 72 1.60 5.91 8.41
CA VAL A 72 1.23 5.27 7.15
C VAL A 72 -0.29 5.33 6.92
N GLN A 73 -1.09 5.11 7.96
CA GLN A 73 -2.55 5.14 7.86
C GLN A 73 -3.11 6.55 7.67
N VAL A 74 -2.55 7.57 8.33
CA VAL A 74 -2.96 8.98 8.18
C VAL A 74 -2.67 9.50 6.77
N PHE A 75 -1.50 9.18 6.23
CA PHE A 75 -1.07 9.64 4.90
C PHE A 75 -1.59 8.74 3.77
N GLY A 76 -2.00 7.51 4.09
CA GLY A 76 -2.73 6.61 3.21
C GLY A 76 -4.20 6.98 3.07
N VAL A 77 -4.49 8.23 2.68
CA VAL A 77 -5.85 8.79 2.64
C VAL A 77 -6.78 7.93 1.79
N ASN A 78 -7.97 7.62 2.33
CA ASN A 78 -9.00 6.79 1.71
C ASN A 78 -8.55 5.37 1.32
N MET A 79 -7.48 4.86 1.93
CA MET A 79 -7.04 3.48 1.72
C MET A 79 -7.24 2.64 2.97
N THR A 80 -7.60 1.38 2.78
CA THR A 80 -7.64 0.41 3.87
C THR A 80 -6.26 -0.20 4.02
N LEU A 81 -5.42 0.45 4.82
CA LEU A 81 -4.07 -0.01 5.13
C LEU A 81 -4.03 -0.53 6.56
N ASN A 82 -3.70 -1.81 6.71
CA ASN A 82 -3.58 -2.46 8.01
C ASN A 82 -2.22 -3.14 8.11
N PRO A 83 -1.64 -3.24 9.30
CA PRO A 83 -0.50 -4.11 9.47
C PRO A 83 -0.91 -5.58 9.30
N VAL A 84 0.02 -6.44 8.92
CA VAL A 84 -0.23 -7.90 8.94
C VAL A 84 -0.39 -8.35 10.39
N ALA A 85 -1.52 -8.94 10.74
CA ALA A 85 -1.72 -9.49 12.08
C ALA A 85 -0.58 -10.46 12.44
N GLY A 86 0.19 -10.14 13.49
CA GLY A 86 1.29 -11.01 13.92
C GLY A 86 2.65 -10.77 13.26
N CYS A 87 2.75 -9.97 12.18
CA CYS A 87 3.90 -10.07 11.27
C CYS A 87 4.39 -8.74 10.71
N TYR A 88 4.56 -7.75 11.57
CA TYR A 88 4.88 -6.37 11.14
C TYR A 88 6.25 -6.32 10.45
N HIS A 89 7.18 -7.17 10.91
CA HIS A 89 8.54 -7.22 10.38
C HIS A 89 8.79 -8.15 9.19
N GLY A 90 7.70 -8.58 8.54
CA GLY A 90 7.76 -9.44 7.36
C GLY A 90 8.31 -10.84 7.65
N TYR A 91 8.58 -11.62 6.60
CA TYR A 91 8.94 -13.04 6.72
C TYR A 91 10.46 -13.30 6.52
N SER A 92 11.01 -14.32 7.19
CA SER A 92 12.41 -14.74 7.07
C SER A 92 12.57 -15.68 5.87
N SER A 93 13.33 -15.24 4.86
CA SER A 93 13.64 -15.91 3.57
C SER A 93 12.50 -15.95 2.55
N GLY A 94 12.67 -15.21 1.44
CA GLY A 94 11.77 -15.25 0.27
C GLY A 94 11.05 -13.95 -0.10
N THR A 95 11.22 -12.86 0.66
CA THR A 95 10.86 -11.44 0.29
C THR A 95 9.49 -11.20 -0.35
N ALA A 96 8.53 -12.11 -0.24
CA ALA A 96 7.15 -11.81 -0.53
C ALA A 96 6.62 -11.05 0.68
N THR A 97 6.38 -9.75 0.50
CA THR A 97 5.41 -9.00 1.31
C THR A 97 4.09 -9.14 0.55
N PRO A 98 3.36 -10.26 0.70
CA PRO A 98 2.14 -10.46 -0.07
C PRO A 98 1.15 -9.34 0.26
N ALA A 99 0.38 -8.94 -0.73
CA ALA A 99 -0.80 -8.13 -0.47
C ALA A 99 -1.91 -8.99 0.14
N PRO A 100 -2.89 -8.39 0.82
CA PRO A 100 -4.08 -9.11 1.28
C PRO A 100 -4.84 -9.77 0.11
N ALA A 101 -5.44 -10.93 0.37
CA ALA A 101 -6.36 -11.55 -0.59
C ALA A 101 -7.62 -10.70 -0.83
N ALA A 102 -8.01 -9.89 0.16
CA ALA A 102 -9.12 -8.94 0.01
C ALA A 102 -8.76 -7.79 -0.95
N GLY A 103 -9.58 -7.60 -1.98
CA GLY A 103 -9.39 -6.53 -2.95
C GLY A 103 -9.54 -5.14 -2.34
N ASN A 104 -8.80 -4.18 -2.87
CA ASN A 104 -8.72 -2.79 -2.43
C ASN A 104 -8.33 -2.63 -0.96
N THR A 105 -7.41 -3.48 -0.49
CA THR A 105 -6.81 -3.39 0.84
C THR A 105 -5.29 -3.60 0.74
N GLY A 106 -4.54 -3.09 1.73
CA GLY A 106 -3.09 -3.22 1.75
C GLY A 106 -2.53 -3.60 3.12
N TYR A 107 -1.40 -4.29 3.07
CA TYR A 107 -0.59 -4.60 4.24
C TYR A 107 0.59 -3.67 4.38
N ILE A 108 0.85 -3.25 5.61
CA ILE A 108 2.00 -2.43 6.01
C ILE A 108 3.04 -3.34 6.63
N TYR A 109 4.30 -3.18 6.21
CA TYR A 109 5.45 -3.90 6.75
C TYR A 109 6.57 -2.93 7.10
N LEU A 110 7.28 -3.20 8.20
CA LEU A 110 8.50 -2.53 8.62
C LEU A 110 9.63 -3.54 8.51
N VAL A 111 10.50 -3.42 7.51
CA VAL A 111 11.52 -4.44 7.24
C VAL A 111 12.90 -3.83 7.19
N ALA A 112 13.89 -4.70 7.33
CA ALA A 112 15.25 -4.36 6.95
C ALA A 112 15.40 -4.48 5.42
N PRO A 113 16.13 -3.57 4.74
CA PRO A 113 16.45 -3.74 3.32
C PRO A 113 17.43 -4.88 3.06
N THR A 114 18.13 -5.35 4.09
CA THR A 114 19.09 -6.46 4.02
C THR A 114 18.96 -7.33 5.26
N ALA A 115 19.09 -8.65 5.10
CA ALA A 115 19.01 -9.57 6.23
C ALA A 115 20.07 -9.23 7.31
N GLY A 116 19.68 -9.36 8.58
CA GLY A 116 20.56 -9.07 9.73
C GLY A 116 20.68 -7.59 10.10
N GLN A 117 20.16 -6.67 9.29
CA GLN A 117 20.03 -5.26 9.67
C GLN A 117 18.80 -5.05 10.58
N PRO A 118 18.77 -3.94 11.34
CA PRO A 118 17.59 -3.56 12.10
C PRO A 118 16.35 -3.42 11.21
N ASN A 119 15.21 -3.86 11.74
CA ASN A 119 13.91 -3.77 11.08
C ASN A 119 12.91 -2.93 11.88
N ALA A 120 13.27 -2.48 13.09
CA ALA A 120 12.40 -1.74 13.99
C ALA A 120 13.04 -0.42 14.48
N PRO A 121 12.25 0.65 14.71
CA PRO A 121 12.71 1.90 15.31
C PRO A 121 13.27 1.73 16.74
N GLN A 122 14.08 2.70 17.21
CA GLN A 122 14.77 2.66 18.50
C GLN A 122 13.85 2.47 19.72
N GLY A 123 12.68 3.10 19.72
CA GLY A 123 11.74 3.09 20.85
C GLY A 123 10.92 1.81 20.96
N GLN A 124 11.09 0.89 20.02
CA GLN A 124 10.37 -0.37 19.98
C GLN A 124 10.85 -1.33 21.09
N SER A 125 9.93 -2.12 21.63
CA SER A 125 10.25 -3.20 22.56
C SER A 125 10.73 -4.43 21.79
N ALA A 126 11.74 -5.15 22.32
CA ALA A 126 12.26 -6.39 21.71
C ALA A 126 11.19 -7.49 21.61
N VAL A 127 10.09 -7.31 22.34
CA VAL A 127 8.83 -8.01 22.15
C VAL A 127 7.83 -6.97 21.64
N SER A 128 7.48 -7.00 20.35
CA SER A 128 6.36 -6.19 19.90
C SER A 128 5.06 -6.86 20.38
N PRO A 129 4.09 -6.11 20.93
CA PRO A 129 2.83 -6.69 21.40
C PRO A 129 1.98 -7.30 20.28
N ALA A 130 2.38 -7.11 19.02
CA ALA A 130 1.66 -7.56 17.84
C ALA A 130 2.45 -8.54 16.96
N GLU A 131 3.67 -8.93 17.33
CA GLU A 131 4.33 -10.12 16.79
C GLU A 131 3.84 -11.35 17.54
N THR A 132 2.65 -11.82 17.19
CA THR A 132 2.38 -13.24 17.40
C THR A 132 3.38 -13.97 16.52
N VAL A 133 4.32 -14.71 17.11
CA VAL A 133 5.31 -15.53 16.41
C VAL A 133 4.58 -16.59 15.58
N SER A 134 3.99 -16.16 14.47
CA SER A 134 3.42 -17.00 13.45
C SER A 134 4.61 -17.53 12.68
N ALA A 135 4.60 -18.82 12.34
CA ALA A 135 5.72 -19.50 11.71
C ALA A 135 6.23 -18.67 10.50
N GLY A 136 7.44 -18.12 10.63
CA GLY A 136 8.13 -17.40 9.56
C GLY A 136 8.22 -15.88 9.69
N CYS A 137 7.61 -15.21 10.68
CA CYS A 137 7.81 -13.77 10.87
C CYS A 137 9.22 -13.47 11.41
N ASN A 138 9.88 -12.43 10.90
CA ASN A 138 11.15 -11.95 11.44
C ASN A 138 10.91 -11.42 12.85
N ALA A 139 11.83 -11.73 13.77
CA ALA A 139 11.81 -11.12 15.09
C ALA A 139 12.09 -9.61 14.98
N VAL A 140 11.57 -8.84 15.94
CA VAL A 140 11.98 -7.45 16.16
C VAL A 140 13.51 -7.38 16.36
N ASN A 141 14.16 -6.62 15.49
CA ASN A 141 15.56 -6.23 15.57
C ASN A 141 15.64 -4.70 15.64
N ILE A 142 15.75 -4.19 16.87
CA ILE A 142 15.72 -2.76 17.18
C ILE A 142 16.99 -2.09 16.63
N ALA A 143 16.81 -0.95 15.97
CA ALA A 143 17.94 -0.13 15.53
C ALA A 143 18.67 0.48 16.74
N PRO A 144 19.97 0.16 16.94
CA PRO A 144 20.77 0.75 18.00
C PRO A 144 21.23 2.16 17.60
N LEU A 145 21.92 2.85 18.52
CA LEU A 145 22.52 4.17 18.23
C LEU A 145 23.44 4.09 17.01
N GLY A 146 23.33 5.04 16.09
CA GLY A 146 24.01 5.04 14.79
C GLY A 146 23.09 5.02 13.57
N THR A 147 23.69 4.70 12.43
CA THR A 147 23.07 4.81 11.11
C THR A 147 22.68 3.46 10.53
N TYR A 148 21.38 3.19 10.50
CA TYR A 148 20.80 1.94 10.02
C TYR A 148 19.64 2.22 9.07
N PRO A 149 19.53 1.49 7.95
CA PRO A 149 18.44 1.70 7.02
C PRO A 149 17.18 0.97 7.48
N LEU A 150 16.10 1.72 7.73
CA LEU A 150 14.77 1.18 7.99
C LEU A 150 13.89 1.34 6.75
N LYS A 151 13.22 0.26 6.35
CA LYS A 151 12.38 0.23 5.14
C LYS A 151 10.92 -0.01 5.49
N VAL A 152 10.06 0.93 5.11
CA VAL A 152 8.60 0.77 5.18
C VAL A 152 8.09 0.31 3.83
N VAL A 153 7.20 -0.69 3.82
CA VAL A 153 6.62 -1.28 2.62
C VAL A 153 5.11 -1.34 2.74
N ILE A 154 4.42 -0.98 1.67
CA ILE A 154 2.99 -1.27 1.49
C ILE A 154 2.85 -2.23 0.32
N ALA A 155 2.18 -3.35 0.57
CA ALA A 155 1.70 -4.25 -0.47
C ALA A 155 0.18 -4.14 -0.57
N TYR A 156 -0.32 -3.54 -1.65
CA TYR A 156 -1.73 -3.22 -1.85
C TYR A 156 -2.33 -4.06 -2.97
N ASN A 157 -3.45 -4.72 -2.73
CA ASN A 157 -4.18 -5.44 -3.76
C ASN A 157 -5.20 -4.51 -4.41
N PHE A 158 -4.90 -3.98 -5.59
CA PHE A 158 -5.83 -3.15 -6.34
C PHE A 158 -6.76 -4.02 -7.19
N GLN A 159 -8.07 -3.96 -6.94
CA GLN A 159 -9.05 -4.70 -7.74
C GLN A 159 -9.93 -3.72 -8.52
N PRO A 160 -9.91 -3.73 -9.87
CA PRO A 160 -10.74 -2.86 -10.69
C PRO A 160 -12.23 -2.97 -10.34
N PHE A 161 -12.99 -1.89 -10.47
CA PHE A 161 -14.44 -1.91 -10.25
C PHE A 161 -15.19 -2.32 -11.51
N THR A 162 -14.59 -2.16 -12.68
CA THR A 162 -15.27 -2.42 -13.94
C THR A 162 -15.17 -3.90 -14.33
N PRO A 163 -16.29 -4.54 -14.73
CA PRO A 163 -16.27 -5.94 -15.17
C PRO A 163 -15.30 -6.20 -16.33
N PHE A 164 -15.16 -5.22 -17.24
CA PHE A 164 -14.23 -5.32 -18.35
C PHE A 164 -12.78 -5.42 -17.89
N ALA A 165 -12.33 -4.54 -16.99
CA ALA A 165 -10.96 -4.62 -16.45
C ALA A 165 -10.75 -5.88 -15.60
N GLN A 166 -11.78 -6.31 -14.84
CA GLN A 166 -11.72 -7.56 -14.07
C GLN A 166 -11.56 -8.80 -14.94
N GLN A 167 -12.04 -8.80 -16.18
CA GLN A 167 -11.86 -9.91 -17.13
C GLN A 167 -10.37 -10.11 -17.50
N PHE A 168 -9.58 -9.02 -17.54
CA PHE A 168 -8.15 -9.08 -17.82
C PHE A 168 -7.28 -9.21 -16.57
N MET A 169 -7.82 -8.86 -15.40
CA MET A 169 -7.12 -8.86 -14.11
C MET A 169 -7.94 -9.60 -13.04
N PRO A 170 -8.19 -10.91 -13.21
CA PRO A 170 -8.97 -11.67 -12.25
C PRO A 170 -8.22 -11.72 -10.91
N GLY A 171 -8.82 -11.15 -9.87
CA GLY A 171 -8.22 -11.05 -8.53
C GLY A 171 -7.41 -9.77 -8.26
N GLY A 172 -7.30 -8.87 -9.24
CA GLY A 172 -6.62 -7.58 -9.11
C GLY A 172 -5.13 -7.61 -9.45
N ILE A 173 -4.45 -6.52 -9.12
CA ILE A 173 -3.00 -6.34 -9.29
C ILE A 173 -2.41 -5.95 -7.94
N THR A 174 -1.31 -6.59 -7.57
CA THR A 174 -0.54 -6.18 -6.38
C THR A 174 0.37 -5.01 -6.73
N MET A 175 0.17 -3.88 -6.06
CA MET A 175 1.04 -2.70 -6.10
C MET A 175 1.93 -2.72 -4.85
N VAL A 176 3.25 -2.68 -5.05
CA VAL A 176 4.20 -2.63 -3.93
C VAL A 176 4.93 -1.30 -3.96
N ALA A 177 4.72 -0.49 -2.93
CA ALA A 177 5.46 0.75 -2.69
C ALA A 177 6.38 0.56 -1.48
N SER A 178 7.55 1.17 -1.51
CA SER A 178 8.44 1.17 -0.36
C SER A 178 9.28 2.43 -0.28
N SER A 179 9.63 2.80 0.95
CA SER A 179 10.59 3.87 1.23
C SER A 179 11.58 3.39 2.28
N THR A 180 12.85 3.65 2.06
CA THR A 180 13.92 3.39 3.02
C THR A 180 14.48 4.71 3.50
N MET A 181 14.66 4.86 4.82
CA MET A 181 15.36 5.98 5.43
C MET A 181 16.43 5.47 6.39
N ASN A 182 17.52 6.22 6.49
CA ASN A 182 18.58 5.89 7.44
C ASN A 182 18.30 6.60 8.76
N THR A 183 18.43 5.87 9.86
CA THR A 183 18.44 6.44 11.20
C THR A 183 19.71 7.25 11.40
N GLU A 184 19.69 8.25 12.29
CA GLU A 184 20.89 8.97 12.73
C GLU A 184 20.83 9.13 14.25
N PHE A 185 20.78 8.00 14.95
CA PHE A 185 20.51 7.92 16.39
C PHE A 185 21.72 8.26 17.26
#